data_AF-T2JEB8-F1
#
_entry.id   AF-T2JEB8-F1
#
_cell.length_a   1.000
_cell.length_b   1.000
_cell.length_c   1.000
_cell.angle_alpha   90.00
_cell.angle_beta   90.00
_cell.angle_gamma   90.00
#
_symmetry.space_group_name_H-M   'P 1'
#
loop_
_entity.id
_entity.type
_entity.pdbx_description
1 polymer ?
#
loop_
_entity_poly.entity_id
_entity_poly.type
_entity_poly.pdbx_seq_one_letter_code
_entity_poly.pdbx_strand_id
1 'polypeptide(L)'
;MQEEISFDEETIHTTEVVNYLALEGDDLLQGTAYDPLTGNRAIIGTEASEAIFGIAENDTRTGNGGSDVFVVESGQGTDTITDFKLGVDFIGLGDNLTFGALSLNDTGNDTSLMFNGQELAIIKGVHKSDFTSNNFVETSI
;
A
#
# COMPACT_ATOMS: atom_id res chain seq x y z
N MET A 1 13.79 -23.36 54.23
CA MET A 1 12.89 -23.14 53.08
C MET A 1 13.27 -21.80 52.50
N GLN A 2 13.93 -21.80 51.34
CA GLN A 2 14.16 -20.60 50.55
C GLN A 2 13.02 -20.53 49.54
N GLU A 3 12.43 -19.35 49.43
CA GLU A 3 11.34 -19.04 48.50
C GLU A 3 11.95 -18.88 47.10
N GLU A 4 11.47 -19.67 46.14
CA GLU A 4 11.79 -19.54 44.72
C GLU A 4 11.11 -18.28 44.20
N ILE A 5 11.90 -17.26 43.86
CA ILE A 5 11.45 -16.16 43.00
C ILE A 5 11.91 -16.48 41.58
N SER A 6 11.15 -17.29 40.87
CA SER A 6 11.28 -17.37 39.43
C SER A 6 10.71 -16.07 38.85
N PHE A 7 11.60 -15.19 38.37
CA PHE A 7 11.23 -14.21 37.37
C PHE A 7 11.31 -14.95 36.03
N ASP A 8 10.19 -15.47 35.54
CA ASP A 8 10.06 -15.60 34.10
C ASP A 8 9.85 -14.18 33.57
N GLU A 9 10.86 -13.64 32.89
CA GLU A 9 10.61 -12.56 31.95
C GLU A 9 9.83 -13.15 30.78
N GLU A 10 8.55 -13.45 31.00
CA GLU A 10 7.59 -13.51 29.93
C GLU A 10 7.61 -12.11 29.31
N THR A 11 8.29 -11.98 28.18
CA THR A 11 8.25 -10.75 27.39
C THR A 11 6.83 -10.64 26.84
N ILE A 12 5.93 -10.02 27.60
CA ILE A 12 4.59 -9.67 27.15
C ILE A 12 4.69 -8.37 26.36
N HIS A 13 4.83 -8.45 25.03
CA HIS A 13 4.40 -7.43 24.06
C HIS A 13 4.64 -7.94 22.63
N THR A 14 3.71 -7.88 21.68
CA THR A 14 2.40 -7.23 21.62
C THR A 14 1.58 -7.92 20.53
N THR A 15 0.26 -7.92 20.71
CA THR A 15 -0.79 -8.12 19.70
C THR A 15 -0.27 -8.47 18.30
N GLU A 16 -0.46 -9.71 17.87
CA GLU A 16 -0.54 -10.00 16.44
C GLU A 16 -1.70 -9.17 15.88
N VAL A 17 -1.41 -7.97 15.42
CA VAL A 17 -2.27 -7.32 14.45
C VAL A 17 -2.03 -8.13 13.19
N VAL A 18 -2.81 -9.20 13.03
CA VAL A 18 -2.90 -9.90 11.75
C VAL A 18 -3.62 -8.92 10.82
N ASN A 19 -2.90 -7.92 10.34
CA ASN A 19 -3.35 -7.14 9.20
C ASN A 19 -3.39 -8.12 8.05
N TYR A 20 -4.59 -8.38 7.58
CA TYR A 20 -4.86 -9.23 6.45
C TYR A 20 -4.24 -8.54 5.22
N LEU A 21 -2.96 -8.80 4.96
CA LEU A 21 -2.29 -8.39 3.74
C LEU A 21 -2.73 -9.39 2.68
N ALA A 22 -3.92 -9.18 2.11
CA ALA A 22 -4.41 -10.01 1.03
C ALA A 22 -3.59 -9.70 -0.22
N LEU A 23 -2.54 -10.47 -0.47
CA LEU A 23 -2.02 -10.61 -1.83
C LEU A 23 -2.77 -11.78 -2.45
N GLU A 24 -3.54 -11.57 -3.52
CA GLU A 24 -3.82 -12.67 -4.44
C GLU A 24 -2.53 -12.91 -5.25
N GLY A 25 -1.72 -13.86 -4.80
CA GLY A 25 -0.43 -14.25 -5.37
C GLY A 25 0.21 -15.35 -4.52
N ASP A 26 0.96 -16.27 -5.13
CA ASP A 26 1.48 -17.48 -4.47
C ASP A 26 2.66 -17.20 -3.49
N ASP A 27 3.05 -15.95 -3.26
CA ASP A 27 4.24 -15.60 -2.46
C ASP A 27 3.97 -14.65 -1.28
N LEU A 28 4.77 -14.84 -0.24
CA LEU A 28 4.70 -14.12 1.04
C LEU A 28 5.35 -12.73 0.90
N LEU A 29 4.69 -11.69 1.41
CA LEU A 29 5.23 -10.32 1.52
C LEU A 29 6.65 -10.33 2.09
N GLN A 30 7.60 -9.67 1.42
CA GLN A 30 9.00 -9.64 1.85
C GLN A 30 9.24 -8.75 3.07
N GLY A 31 8.28 -7.88 3.42
CA GLY A 31 8.29 -7.21 4.72
C GLY A 31 7.20 -6.16 4.88
N THR A 32 6.71 -6.02 6.11
CA THR A 32 6.01 -4.83 6.59
C THR A 32 6.79 -4.22 7.74
N ALA A 33 7.52 -3.13 7.51
CA ALA A 33 8.05 -2.35 8.62
C ALA A 33 6.92 -1.48 9.18
N TYR A 34 6.61 -1.57 10.47
CA TYR A 34 5.53 -0.82 11.13
C TYR A 34 6.11 0.26 12.04
N ASP A 35 5.61 1.49 11.92
CA ASP A 35 5.92 2.58 12.83
C ASP A 35 4.83 2.69 13.92
N PRO A 36 5.12 2.38 15.19
CA PRO A 36 4.13 2.42 16.27
C PRO A 36 3.68 3.83 16.67
N LEU A 37 4.38 4.89 16.23
CA LEU A 37 4.01 6.27 16.54
C LEU A 37 2.99 6.83 15.54
N THR A 38 3.10 6.45 14.27
CA THR A 38 2.26 6.95 13.18
C THR A 38 1.24 5.93 12.70
N GLY A 39 1.49 4.64 12.93
CA GLY A 39 0.68 3.55 12.39
C GLY A 39 1.05 3.17 10.95
N ASN A 40 1.93 3.94 10.29
CA ASN A 40 2.34 3.75 8.90
C ASN A 40 3.13 2.44 8.72
N ARG A 41 3.04 1.86 7.52
CA ARG A 41 3.79 0.68 7.10
C ARG A 41 4.67 0.97 5.88
N ALA A 42 5.79 0.26 5.79
CA ALA A 42 6.48 0.04 4.53
C ALA A 42 6.10 -1.36 4.01
N ILE A 43 5.29 -1.43 2.96
CA ILE A 43 4.80 -2.65 2.32
C ILE A 43 5.68 -2.92 1.10
N ILE A 44 6.34 -4.08 1.08
CA ILE A 44 7.29 -4.46 0.03
C ILE A 44 6.86 -5.79 -0.58
N GLY A 45 6.45 -5.75 -1.86
CA GLY A 45 6.09 -6.91 -2.68
C GLY A 45 7.30 -7.75 -3.07
N THR A 46 7.11 -8.65 -4.03
CA THR A 46 8.11 -9.60 -4.50
C THR A 46 8.51 -9.37 -5.96
N GLU A 47 9.17 -10.34 -6.58
CA GLU A 47 9.45 -10.27 -8.02
C GLU A 47 8.27 -10.83 -8.85
N ALA A 48 7.23 -11.32 -8.18
CA ALA A 48 6.01 -11.85 -8.77
C ALA A 48 4.98 -10.74 -9.01
N SER A 49 3.96 -11.01 -9.83
CA SER A 49 2.87 -10.06 -10.03
C SER A 49 1.88 -10.16 -8.88
N GLU A 50 1.62 -9.06 -8.19
CA GLU A 50 0.86 -9.01 -6.95
C GLU A 50 -0.25 -7.96 -6.97
N ALA A 51 -1.40 -8.29 -6.38
CA ALA A 51 -2.36 -7.28 -5.96
C ALA A 51 -1.97 -6.76 -4.58
N ILE A 52 -1.35 -5.59 -4.53
CA ILE A 52 -0.89 -4.97 -3.29
C ILE A 52 -2.04 -4.12 -2.76
N PHE A 53 -2.33 -4.22 -1.47
CA PHE A 53 -3.30 -3.38 -0.77
C PHE A 53 -2.59 -2.55 0.29
N GLY A 54 -3.05 -1.32 0.44
CA GLY A 54 -2.71 -0.49 1.59
C GLY A 54 -3.56 -0.90 2.77
N ILE A 55 -3.23 -0.36 3.93
CA ILE A 55 -4.06 -0.42 5.11
C ILE A 55 -4.22 1.01 5.64
N ALA A 56 -5.04 1.18 6.67
CA ALA A 56 -5.25 2.51 7.23
C ALA A 56 -3.91 3.19 7.60
N GLU A 57 -3.88 4.52 7.48
CA GLU A 57 -2.73 5.42 7.64
C GLU A 57 -1.95 5.66 6.32
N ASN A 58 -0.81 6.35 6.39
CA ASN A 58 -0.06 6.76 5.19
C ASN A 58 1.07 5.76 4.94
N ASP A 59 0.83 4.76 4.10
CA ASP A 59 1.79 3.69 3.87
C ASP A 59 2.78 4.02 2.73
N THR A 60 3.97 3.44 2.79
CA THR A 60 4.93 3.41 1.68
C THR A 60 4.90 2.05 1.03
N ARG A 61 4.68 1.98 -0.28
CA ARG A 61 4.37 0.75 -1.00
C ARG A 61 5.30 0.58 -2.20
N THR A 62 5.95 -0.58 -2.28
CA THR A 62 6.95 -0.92 -3.31
C THR A 62 6.59 -2.29 -3.88
N GLY A 63 6.49 -2.41 -5.20
CA GLY A 63 6.16 -3.67 -5.88
C GLY A 63 7.38 -4.58 -6.02
N ASN A 64 8.53 -4.00 -6.32
CA ASN A 64 9.75 -4.61 -6.86
C ASN A 64 9.60 -5.04 -8.33
N GLY A 65 9.40 -6.34 -8.57
CA GLY A 65 9.32 -6.91 -9.92
C GLY A 65 7.93 -7.46 -10.18
N GLY A 66 7.65 -7.83 -11.43
CA GLY A 66 6.32 -8.31 -11.80
C GLY A 66 5.45 -7.23 -12.43
N SER A 67 4.15 -7.51 -12.50
CA SER A 67 3.11 -6.65 -13.05
C SER A 67 2.09 -6.43 -11.94
N ASP A 68 2.31 -5.40 -11.14
CA ASP A 68 1.60 -5.24 -9.88
C ASP A 68 0.32 -4.42 -10.02
N VAL A 69 -0.63 -4.66 -9.13
CA VAL A 69 -1.83 -3.84 -8.97
C VAL A 69 -1.78 -3.18 -7.60
N PHE A 70 -1.48 -1.88 -7.57
CA PHE A 70 -1.54 -1.10 -6.33
C PHE A 70 -2.97 -0.62 -6.10
N VAL A 71 -3.70 -1.32 -5.25
CA VAL A 71 -5.09 -0.96 -4.93
C VAL A 71 -5.12 0.26 -4.01
N VAL A 72 -5.90 1.27 -4.41
CA VAL A 72 -6.18 2.49 -3.64
C VAL A 72 -7.67 2.60 -3.35
N GLU A 73 -8.00 3.08 -2.16
CA GLU A 73 -9.36 3.23 -1.64
C GLU A 73 -9.53 4.57 -0.94
N SER A 74 -10.76 5.08 -0.92
CA SER A 74 -11.06 6.28 -0.15
C SER A 74 -11.06 5.99 1.36
N GLY A 75 -10.67 6.97 2.18
CA GLY A 75 -10.65 6.81 3.65
C GLY A 75 -9.53 5.95 4.26
N GLN A 76 -8.61 5.38 3.47
CA GLN A 76 -7.48 4.61 4.02
C GLN A 76 -6.27 5.46 4.41
N GLY A 77 -6.18 6.70 3.93
CA GLY A 77 -5.00 7.55 4.12
C GLY A 77 -4.45 7.99 2.77
N THR A 78 -3.20 8.44 2.77
CA THR A 78 -2.46 8.85 1.59
C THR A 78 -1.20 8.01 1.46
N ASP A 79 -1.22 7.06 0.53
CA ASP A 79 -0.12 6.15 0.28
C ASP A 79 0.97 6.80 -0.60
N THR A 80 2.20 6.29 -0.50
CA THR A 80 3.29 6.60 -1.44
C THR A 80 3.70 5.33 -2.17
N ILE A 81 3.52 5.30 -3.49
CA ILE A 81 3.94 4.18 -4.34
C ILE A 81 5.28 4.52 -4.99
N THR A 82 6.31 3.73 -4.71
CA THR A 82 7.72 4.15 -4.90
C THR A 82 8.32 3.77 -6.24
N ASP A 83 7.82 2.74 -6.92
CA ASP A 83 8.45 2.11 -8.07
C ASP A 83 7.49 1.78 -9.23
N PHE A 84 6.32 2.42 -9.26
CA PHE A 84 5.31 2.21 -10.29
C PHE A 84 5.87 2.34 -11.71
N LYS A 85 5.70 1.30 -12.52
CA LYS A 85 6.18 1.22 -13.89
C LYS A 85 5.04 1.24 -14.88
N LEU A 86 4.93 2.36 -15.60
CA LEU A 86 3.98 2.53 -16.69
C LEU A 86 4.01 1.38 -17.71
N GLY A 87 2.83 0.86 -18.03
CA GLY A 87 2.65 -0.22 -19.01
C GLY A 87 3.02 -1.61 -18.48
N VAL A 88 3.41 -1.71 -17.21
CA VAL A 88 3.64 -2.97 -16.50
C VAL A 88 2.71 -3.04 -15.30
N ASP A 89 2.72 -2.01 -14.45
CA ASP A 89 1.88 -1.96 -13.25
C ASP A 89 0.57 -1.21 -13.50
N PHE A 90 -0.38 -1.41 -12.59
CA PHE A 90 -1.71 -0.84 -12.61
C PHE A 90 -2.10 -0.25 -11.25
N ILE A 91 -2.93 0.79 -11.28
CA ILE A 91 -3.63 1.29 -10.10
C ILE A 91 -4.98 0.59 -10.01
N GLY A 92 -5.17 -0.17 -8.94
CA GLY A 92 -6.46 -0.77 -8.62
C GLY A 92 -7.38 0.25 -7.97
N LEU A 93 -8.59 0.42 -8.50
CA LEU A 93 -9.59 1.34 -7.97
C LEU A 93 -10.59 0.55 -7.13
N GLY A 94 -10.44 0.61 -5.80
CA GLY A 94 -11.35 -0.02 -4.84
C GLY A 94 -12.55 0.85 -4.50
N ASP A 95 -13.48 0.33 -3.68
CA ASP A 95 -14.62 1.07 -3.14
C ASP A 95 -15.47 1.85 -4.18
N ASN A 96 -15.74 1.24 -5.34
CA ASN A 96 -16.48 1.85 -6.47
C ASN A 96 -15.82 3.12 -7.04
N LEU A 97 -14.53 3.32 -6.81
CA LEU A 97 -13.77 4.35 -7.52
C LEU A 97 -13.72 4.02 -9.02
N THR A 98 -13.81 5.07 -9.83
CA THR A 98 -13.66 4.96 -11.29
C THR A 98 -12.64 5.99 -11.75
N PHE A 99 -11.92 5.69 -12.83
CA PHE A 99 -10.90 6.62 -13.36
C PHE A 99 -11.46 8.01 -13.65
N GLY A 100 -12.70 8.08 -14.15
CA GLY A 100 -13.37 9.35 -14.45
C GLY A 100 -13.72 10.21 -13.23
N ALA A 101 -13.70 9.63 -12.03
CA ALA A 101 -13.93 10.34 -10.78
C ALA A 101 -12.63 10.87 -10.13
N LEU A 102 -11.47 10.43 -10.62
CA LEU A 102 -10.17 10.86 -10.09
C LEU A 102 -9.72 12.18 -10.72
N SER A 103 -9.00 12.96 -9.92
CA SER A 103 -8.22 14.11 -10.40
C SER A 103 -6.74 13.81 -10.20
N LEU A 104 -5.96 13.86 -11.28
CA LEU A 104 -4.51 13.65 -11.24
C LEU A 104 -3.79 15.00 -11.27
N ASN A 105 -2.86 15.21 -10.35
CA ASN A 105 -2.07 16.44 -10.24
C ASN A 105 -0.58 16.12 -10.16
N ASP A 106 0.25 16.79 -10.96
CA ASP A 106 1.70 16.67 -10.78
C ASP A 106 2.13 17.43 -9.52
N THR A 107 3.00 16.80 -8.73
CA THR A 107 3.66 17.37 -7.56
C THR A 107 5.17 17.17 -7.73
N GLY A 108 5.80 18.11 -8.44
CA GLY A 108 7.19 17.98 -8.84
C GLY A 108 7.35 16.93 -9.95
N ASN A 109 8.03 15.83 -9.65
CA ASN A 109 8.22 14.69 -10.58
C ASN A 109 7.27 13.52 -10.29
N ASP A 110 6.32 13.72 -9.38
CA ASP A 110 5.38 12.69 -8.93
C ASP A 110 3.96 13.06 -9.36
N THR A 111 3.05 12.09 -9.30
CA THR A 111 1.61 12.32 -9.53
C THR A 111 0.81 12.01 -8.28
N SER A 112 0.03 12.98 -7.84
CA SER A 112 -0.99 12.85 -6.81
C SER A 112 -2.32 12.37 -7.41
N LEU A 113 -2.88 11.29 -6.87
CA LEU A 113 -4.21 10.75 -7.18
C LEU A 113 -5.22 11.29 -6.17
N MET A 114 -6.16 12.11 -6.63
CA MET A 114 -7.16 12.74 -5.77
C MET A 114 -8.57 12.21 -6.05
N PHE A 115 -9.37 12.07 -5.00
CA PHE A 115 -10.80 11.79 -5.08
C PHE A 115 -11.58 12.62 -4.07
N ASN A 116 -12.58 13.39 -4.51
CA ASN A 116 -13.41 14.24 -3.65
C ASN A 116 -12.64 15.13 -2.63
N GLY A 117 -11.45 15.58 -2.99
CA GLY A 117 -10.59 16.41 -2.14
C GLY A 117 -9.69 15.63 -1.18
N GLN A 118 -9.77 14.30 -1.14
CA GLN A 118 -8.81 13.43 -0.48
C GLN A 118 -7.69 13.04 -1.46
N GLU A 119 -6.45 13.05 -0.99
CA GLU A 119 -5.30 12.45 -1.69
C GLU A 119 -5.26 10.95 -1.35
N LEU A 120 -5.45 10.09 -2.33
CA LEU A 120 -5.46 8.64 -2.15
C LEU A 120 -4.03 8.10 -2.17
N ALA A 121 -3.23 8.55 -3.13
CA ALA A 121 -1.85 8.11 -3.27
C ALA A 121 -0.98 9.12 -4.03
N ILE A 122 0.32 9.06 -3.79
CA ILE A 122 1.37 9.75 -4.53
C ILE A 122 2.18 8.69 -5.29
N ILE A 123 2.21 8.79 -6.61
CA ILE A 123 2.99 7.90 -7.49
C ILE A 123 4.32 8.57 -7.79
N LYS A 124 5.41 7.97 -7.32
CA LYS A 124 6.75 8.54 -7.45
C LYS A 124 7.27 8.43 -8.87
N GLY A 125 7.85 9.52 -9.38
CA GLY A 125 8.60 9.52 -10.64
C GLY A 125 7.78 9.35 -11.92
N VAL A 126 6.45 9.51 -11.84
CA VAL A 126 5.53 9.41 -12.98
C VAL A 126 4.75 10.71 -13.10
N HIS A 127 4.67 11.25 -14.31
CA HIS A 127 3.88 12.45 -14.59
C HIS A 127 2.45 12.10 -15.00
N LYS A 128 1.49 12.96 -14.63
CA LYS A 128 0.06 12.72 -14.89
C LYS A 128 -0.26 12.60 -16.38
N SER A 129 0.55 13.24 -17.24
CA SER A 129 0.39 13.20 -18.69
C SER A 129 0.61 11.81 -19.27
N ASP A 130 1.33 10.95 -18.54
CA ASP A 130 1.65 9.60 -18.97
C ASP A 130 0.59 8.59 -18.55
N PHE A 131 -0.29 8.98 -17.62
CA PHE A 131 -1.45 8.19 -17.23
C PHE A 131 -2.56 8.27 -18.27
N THR A 132 -3.08 7.10 -18.60
CA THR A 132 -4.30 6.91 -19.37
C THR A 132 -5.23 5.98 -18.59
N SER A 133 -6.48 5.85 -19.03
CA SER A 133 -7.41 4.89 -18.42
C SER A 133 -6.90 3.44 -18.41
N ASN A 134 -5.97 3.09 -19.32
CA ASN A 134 -5.40 1.74 -19.37
C ASN A 134 -4.46 1.41 -18.21
N ASN A 135 -4.02 2.41 -17.45
CA ASN A 135 -3.21 2.23 -16.26
C ASN A 135 -4.04 1.95 -14.99
N PHE A 136 -5.36 1.94 -15.12
CA PHE A 136 -6.30 1.76 -14.02
C PHE A 136 -7.17 0.54 -14.26
N VAL A 137 -7.39 -0.24 -13.21
CA VAL A 137 -8.29 -1.39 -13.21
C VAL A 137 -9.31 -1.22 -12.09
N GLU A 138 -10.59 -1.39 -12.39
CA GLU A 138 -11.62 -1.45 -11.36
C GLU A 138 -11.48 -2.78 -10.62
N THR A 139 -11.41 -2.74 -9.30
CA THR A 139 -11.40 -3.96 -8.49
C THR A 139 -12.73 -4.11 -7.77
N SER A 140 -13.26 -5.34 -7.76
CA SER A 140 -14.42 -5.71 -6.96
C SER A 140 -13.90 -6.44 -5.74
N ILE A 141 -13.82 -5.71 -4.63
CA ILE A 141 -13.38 -6.22 -3.32
C ILE A 141 -14.60 -6.49 -2.45
#